data_AF-A0A3G6JG93-F1
#
_entry.id   AF-A0A3G6JG93-F1
#
_cell.length_a   1.000
_cell.length_b   1.000
_cell.length_c   1.000
_cell.angle_alpha   90.00
_cell.angle_beta   90.00
_cell.angle_gamma   90.00
#
_symmetry.space_group_name_H-M   'P 1'
#
loop_
_entity.id
_entity.type
_entity.pdbx_description
1 polymer ?
#
loop_
_entity_poly.entity_id
_entity_poly.type
_entity_poly.pdbx_seq_one_letter_code
_entity_poly.pdbx_strand_id
1 'polypeptide(L)' 'MDLRINNIEPKYDNDTIVSEVISVSGYANDGSGDYVNSRITINKSELASGKTFDDITPKEVIVLVKSKLTFA' A
#
# COMPACT_ATOMS: atom_id res chain seq x y z
N MET A 1 4.40 -13.46 -3.71
CA MET A 1 4.20 -12.27 -4.54
C MET A 1 5.16 -11.19 -4.10
N ASP A 2 6.03 -10.80 -5.03
CA ASP A 2 6.85 -9.60 -4.89
C ASP A 2 6.13 -8.42 -5.53
N LEU A 3 5.76 -7.45 -4.69
CA LEU A 3 5.09 -6.23 -5.09
C LEU A 3 6.09 -5.11 -5.25
N ARG A 4 5.96 -4.37 -6.34
CA ARG A 4 6.62 -3.10 -6.58
C ARG A 4 5.62 -1.97 -6.35
N ILE A 5 6.02 -0.98 -5.56
CA ILE A 5 5.31 0.31 -5.48
C ILE A 5 5.67 1.10 -6.73
N ASN A 6 4.65 1.46 -7.50
CA ASN A 6 4.78 2.26 -8.71
C ASN A 6 4.53 3.75 -8.44
N ASN A 7 3.59 4.06 -7.56
CA ASN A 7 3.24 5.42 -7.18
C ASN A 7 2.64 5.50 -5.77
N ILE A 8 2.83 6.64 -5.10
CA ILE A 8 2.21 6.99 -3.82
C ILE A 8 1.58 8.37 -3.99
N GLU A 9 0.26 8.46 -3.80
CA GLU A 9 -0.50 9.70 -3.90
C GLU A 9 -1.09 10.06 -2.52
N PRO A 10 -0.46 10.99 -1.79
CA PRO A 10 -0.99 11.44 -0.52
C PRO A 10 -2.26 12.30 -0.71
N LYS A 11 -3.23 12.10 0.17
CA LYS A 11 -4.43 12.93 0.30
C LYS A 11 -4.35 13.74 1.57
N TYR A 12 -4.49 15.05 1.41
CA TYR A 12 -4.39 16.03 2.48
C TYR A 12 -5.75 16.51 2.94
N ASP A 13 -5.86 16.75 4.25
CA ASP A 13 -6.90 17.55 4.90
C ASP A 13 -6.19 18.58 5.79
N ASN A 14 -6.34 19.87 5.48
CA ASN A 14 -5.68 20.99 6.16
C ASN A 14 -4.18 20.71 6.47
N ASP A 15 -3.39 20.47 5.40
CA ASP A 15 -1.95 20.14 5.43
C ASP A 15 -1.56 18.83 6.12
N THR A 16 -2.52 18.06 6.63
CA THR A 16 -2.28 16.75 7.24
C THR A 16 -2.61 15.64 6.25
N ILE A 17 -1.69 14.68 6.06
CA ILE A 17 -1.98 13.48 5.27
C ILE A 17 -2.98 12.60 6.05
N VAL A 18 -4.16 12.38 5.45
CA VAL A 18 -5.24 11.55 6.04
C VAL A 18 -5.34 10.16 5.41
N SER A 19 -4.89 10.03 4.15
CA SER A 19 -4.78 8.75 3.45
C SER A 19 -3.74 8.82 2.34
N GLU A 20 -3.27 7.67 1.89
CA GLU A 20 -2.42 7.54 0.70
C GLU A 20 -3.01 6.50 -0.26
N VAL A 21 -3.02 6.82 -1.56
CA VAL A 21 -3.35 5.87 -2.62
C VAL A 21 -2.05 5.29 -3.17
N ILE A 22 -1.85 4.00 -2.95
CA ILE A 22 -0.65 3.27 -3.35
C ILE A 22 -0.96 2.48 -4.62
N SER A 23 -0.25 2.78 -5.71
CA SER A 23 -0.29 1.97 -6.92
C SER A 23 0.79 0.89 -6.83
N VAL A 24 0.40 -0.38 -6.95
CA VAL A 24 1.33 -1.51 -6.93
C VAL A 24 1.17 -2.40 -8.15
N SER A 25 2.27 -3.05 -8.53
CA SER A 25 2.21 -4.18 -9.45
C SER A 25 3.17 -5.30 -9.04
N GLY A 26 2.88 -6.52 -9.46
CA GLY A 26 3.73 -7.66 -9.14
C GLY A 26 3.20 -8.96 -9.72
N TYR A 27 4.04 -9.98 -9.69
CA TYR A 27 3.67 -11.33 -10.10
C TYR A 27 3.54 -12.24 -8.87
N ALA A 28 2.72 -13.27 -8.98
CA ALA A 28 2.75 -14.39 -8.05
C ALA A 28 4.08 -15.16 -8.18
N ASN A 29 4.54 -15.72 -7.06
CA ASN A 29 5.84 -16.40 -7.00
C ASN A 29 5.67 -17.94 -6.98
N ASP A 30 4.48 -18.44 -7.28
CA ASP A 30 4.07 -19.85 -7.25
C ASP A 30 4.08 -20.50 -8.64
N GLY A 31 4.46 -19.75 -9.68
CA GLY A 31 4.51 -20.22 -11.06
C GLY A 31 3.17 -20.18 -11.79
N SER A 32 2.09 -19.63 -11.20
CA SER A 32 0.80 -19.47 -11.88
C SER A 32 0.84 -18.49 -13.05
N GLY A 33 1.79 -17.54 -12.99
CA GLY A 33 1.84 -16.40 -13.92
C GLY A 33 0.86 -15.28 -13.56
N ASP A 34 0.18 -15.36 -12.41
CA ASP A 34 -0.77 -14.34 -11.99
C ASP A 34 -0.07 -12.99 -11.82
N TYR A 35 -0.75 -11.96 -12.31
CA TYR A 35 -0.27 -10.58 -12.27
C TYR A 35 -1.28 -9.70 -11.54
N VAL A 36 -0.77 -8.87 -10.64
CA VAL A 36 -1.55 -7.82 -9.98
C VAL A 36 -1.11 -6.45 -10.48
N ASN A 37 -2.09 -5.60 -10.76
CA ASN A 37 -1.93 -4.16 -10.92
C ASN A 37 -3.12 -3.51 -10.24
N SER A 38 -2.87 -2.87 -9.10
CA SER A 38 -3.93 -2.40 -8.22
C SER A 38 -3.60 -1.05 -7.59
N ARG A 39 -4.67 -0.32 -7.23
CA ARG A 39 -4.60 0.90 -6.45
C ARG A 39 -5.27 0.66 -5.11
N ILE A 40 -4.51 0.84 -4.05
CA ILE A 40 -4.92 0.52 -2.68
C ILE A 40 -4.87 1.80 -1.85
N THR A 41 -5.98 2.14 -1.21
CA THR A 41 -6.01 3.25 -0.26
C THR A 41 -5.64 2.75 1.13
N ILE A 42 -4.63 3.38 1.74
CA ILE A 42 -4.28 3.23 3.15
C ILE A 42 -4.77 4.47 3.89
N ASN A 43 -5.62 4.28 4.89
CA ASN A 43 -6.09 5.36 5.76
C ASN A 43 -5.21 5.48 6.99
N LYS A 44 -5.15 6.67 7.59
CA LYS A 44 -4.36 6.92 8.81
C LYS A 44 -4.71 5.96 9.96
N SER A 45 -5.98 5.54 10.07
CA SER A 45 -6.45 4.58 11.07
C SER A 45 -5.86 3.17 10.93
N GLU A 46 -5.24 2.87 9.79
CA GLU A 46 -4.63 1.58 9.48
C GLU A 46 -3.13 1.57 9.78
N LEU A 47 -2.57 2.72 10.15
CA LEU A 47 -1.21 2.83 10.65
C LEU A 47 -1.13 2.36 12.11
N ALA A 48 0.07 1.98 12.54
CA ALA A 48 0.32 1.70 13.95
C ALA A 48 -0.02 2.94 14.80
N SER A 49 -0.53 2.71 16.02
CA SER A 49 -0.98 3.80 16.90
C SER A 49 0.12 4.85 17.11
N GLY A 50 -0.23 6.12 16.88
CA GLY A 50 0.69 7.25 17.02
C GLY A 50 1.61 7.50 15.81
N LYS A 51 1.59 6.66 14.78
CA LYS A 51 2.35 6.89 13.54
C LYS A 51 1.59 7.79 12.55
N THR A 52 2.37 8.49 11.75
CA THR A 52 1.94 9.21 10.55
C THR A 52 2.45 8.53 9.29
N PHE A 53 2.04 9.01 8.11
CA PHE A 53 2.56 8.53 6.84
C PHE A 53 4.04 8.91 6.61
N ASP A 54 4.59 9.87 7.36
CA ASP A 54 6.02 10.19 7.32
C ASP A 54 6.86 9.19 8.14
N ASP A 55 6.24 8.44 9.06
CA ASP A 55 6.90 7.50 9.97
C ASP A 55 6.94 6.04 9.44
N ILE A 56 6.39 5.81 8.26
CA ILE A 56 6.30 4.47 7.66
C ILE A 56 7.35 4.27 6.58
N THR A 57 7.98 3.10 6.60
CA THR A 57 8.92 2.68 5.58
C THR A 57 8.19 2.08 4.36
N PRO A 58 8.81 2.06 3.17
CA PRO A 58 8.26 1.36 2.01
C PRO A 58 7.93 -0.12 2.28
N LYS A 59 8.67 -0.77 3.20
CA LYS A 59 8.40 -2.15 3.62
C LYS A 59 7.09 -2.27 4.40
N GLU A 60 6.83 -1.35 5.33
CA GLU A 60 5.57 -1.29 6.07
C GLU A 60 4.38 -1.00 5.13
N VAL A 61 4.56 -0.10 4.15
CA VAL A 61 3.55 0.16 3.10
C VAL A 61 3.21 -1.12 2.33
N ILE A 62 4.21 -1.89 1.90
CA ILE A 62 3.97 -3.16 1.19
C ILE A 62 3.20 -4.16 2.06
N VAL A 63 3.46 -4.22 3.38
CA VAL A 63 2.71 -5.10 4.29
C VAL A 63 1.24 -4.69 4.35
N LEU A 64 0.94 -3.39 4.48
CA LEU A 64 -0.42 -2.85 4.49
C LEU A 64 -1.14 -3.06 3.15
N VAL A 65 -0.44 -2.94 2.03
CA VAL A 65 -1.01 -3.24 0.72
C VAL A 65 -1.33 -4.73 0.60
N LYS A 66 -0.41 -5.61 1.00
CA LYS A 66 -0.62 -7.06 0.95
C LYS A 66 -1.79 -7.53 1.79
N SER A 67 -2.05 -6.91 2.95
CA SER A 67 -3.20 -7.29 3.79
C SER A 67 -4.55 -6.93 3.16
N LYS A 68 -4.57 -5.96 2.24
CA LYS A 68 -5.76 -5.51 1.50
C LYS A 68 -5.96 -6.20 0.16
N LEU A 69 -4.92 -6.81 -0.39
CA LEU A 69 -5.02 -7.64 -1.58
C LEU A 69 -5.67 -8.98 -1.17
N THR A 70 -6.98 -9.08 -1.32
CA THR A 70 -7.69 -10.35 -1.21
C THR A 70 -7.37 -11.19 -2.45
N PHE A 71 -6.59 -12.25 -2.28
CA PHE A 71 -6.42 -13.27 -3.32
C PHE A 71 -7.69 -14.12 -3.32
N ALA A 72 -8.42 -14.10 -4.45
CA ALA A 72 -9.54 -15.01 -4.70
C ALA A 72 -9.00 -16.32 -5.29
#